data_AF-A0A5B6U7I0-F1
#
_entry.id   AF-A0A5B6U7I0-F1
#
_cell.length_a   1.000
_cell.length_b   1.000
_cell.length_c   1.000
_cell.angle_alpha   90.00
_cell.angle_beta   90.00
_cell.angle_gamma   90.00
#
_symmetry.space_group_name_H-M   'P 1'
#
loop_
_entity.id
_entity.type
_entity.pdbx_description
1 polymer ?
#
loop_
_entity_poly.entity_id
_entity_poly.type
_entity_poly.pdbx_seq_one_letter_code
_entity_poly.pdbx_strand_id
1 'polypeptide(L)'
;MANPAWPGRSKAGFAKDLKNRLRQANTNDPDRAYYFHETRSFDDRKQAEAVLHELLAGYRIAGTEWFELHPDDAAGMLRGLHRRVAAEGRPGRDAGSPD
;
A
#
# COMPACT_ATOMS: atom_id res chain seq x y z
N MET A 1 -6.64 -0.10 1.16
CA MET A 1 -8.01 -0.25 1.73
C MET A 1 -8.92 -0.75 0.65
N ALA A 2 -9.85 -1.62 1.03
CA ALA A 2 -10.87 -2.18 0.14
C ALA A 2 -12.23 -2.14 0.85
N ASN A 3 -13.31 -2.22 0.07
CA ASN A 3 -14.66 -2.34 0.57
C ASN A 3 -15.40 -3.37 -0.30
N PRO A 4 -16.09 -4.36 0.29
CA PRO A 4 -16.79 -5.42 -0.43
C PRO A 4 -17.90 -4.91 -1.38
N ALA A 5 -18.43 -3.70 -1.15
CA ALA A 5 -19.39 -3.07 -2.06
C ALA A 5 -18.81 -2.71 -3.43
N TRP A 6 -17.48 -2.61 -3.56
CA TRP A 6 -16.80 -2.34 -4.83
C TRP A 6 -15.73 -3.41 -5.13
N PRO A 7 -16.15 -4.62 -5.54
CA PRO A 7 -15.21 -5.66 -5.94
C PRO A 7 -14.38 -5.18 -7.13
N GLY A 8 -13.06 -5.23 -7.01
CA GLY A 8 -12.12 -4.77 -8.05
C GLY A 8 -11.69 -3.31 -7.95
N ARG A 9 -12.12 -2.56 -6.92
CA ARG A 9 -11.60 -1.22 -6.63
C ARG A 9 -10.86 -1.19 -5.32
N SER A 10 -9.70 -0.55 -5.34
CA SER A 10 -8.83 -0.43 -4.16
C SER A 10 -8.38 1.00 -3.98
N LYS A 11 -8.23 1.41 -2.72
CA LYS A 11 -7.61 2.68 -2.35
C LYS A 11 -6.23 2.42 -1.77
N ALA A 12 -5.19 2.90 -2.44
CA ALA A 12 -3.82 2.90 -1.92
C ALA A 12 -3.50 4.27 -1.30
N GLY A 13 -2.61 4.28 -0.31
CA GLY A 13 -2.15 5.49 0.37
C GLY A 13 -1.45 5.17 1.69
N PHE A 14 -0.82 6.17 2.31
CA PHE A 14 -0.17 6.01 3.61
C PHE A 14 -1.03 6.56 4.76
N ALA A 15 -0.76 6.05 5.96
CA ALA A 15 -1.26 6.65 7.19
C ALA A 15 -0.21 6.50 8.30
N LYS A 16 -0.10 7.54 9.14
CA LYS A 16 0.66 7.45 10.41
C LYS A 16 -0.02 6.53 11.40
N ASP A 17 -1.35 6.63 11.49
CA ASP A 17 -2.18 5.84 12.38
C ASP A 17 -3.26 5.11 11.57
N LEU A 18 -3.06 3.80 11.40
CA LEU A 18 -3.96 2.96 10.62
C LEU A 18 -5.36 2.90 11.26
N LYS A 19 -5.45 2.83 12.59
CA LYS A 19 -6.73 2.78 13.32
C LYS A 19 -7.55 4.05 13.08
N ASN A 20 -6.93 5.22 13.19
CA ASN A 20 -7.60 6.49 12.96
C ASN A 20 -8.00 6.65 11.50
N ARG A 21 -7.16 6.21 10.55
CA ARG A 21 -7.50 6.24 9.12
C ARG A 21 -8.69 5.35 8.80
N LEU A 22 -8.72 4.12 9.34
CA LEU A 22 -9.85 3.21 9.19
C LEU A 22 -11.12 3.77 9.81
N ARG A 23 -11.00 4.34 11.01
CA ARG A 23 -12.13 4.99 11.69
C ARG A 23 -12.69 6.12 10.84
N GLN A 24 -11.85 6.99 10.29
CA GLN A 24 -12.28 8.08 9.41
C GLN A 24 -12.94 7.58 8.13
N ALA A 25 -12.41 6.53 7.50
CA ALA A 25 -13.03 5.91 6.33
C ALA A 25 -14.42 5.35 6.66
N ASN A 26 -14.53 4.65 7.79
CA ASN A 26 -15.78 4.08 8.28
C ASN A 26 -16.74 5.10 8.92
N THR A 27 -16.32 6.32 9.23
CA THR A 27 -17.24 7.37 9.73
C THR A 27 -18.24 7.78 8.66
N ASN A 28 -17.81 7.79 7.39
CA ASN A 28 -18.65 8.16 6.25
C ASN A 28 -19.34 6.95 5.59
N ASP A 29 -19.15 5.75 6.15
CA ASP A 29 -19.71 4.51 5.63
C ASP A 29 -20.68 3.92 6.66
N PRO A 30 -21.99 3.82 6.36
CA PRO A 30 -22.97 3.32 7.32
C PRO A 30 -22.74 1.85 7.70
N ASP A 31 -22.17 1.06 6.77
CA ASP A 31 -21.89 -0.38 6.97
C ASP A 31 -20.53 -0.62 7.65
N ARG A 32 -19.68 0.42 7.72
CA ARG A 32 -18.29 0.35 8.19
C ARG A 32 -17.50 -0.75 7.48
N ALA A 33 -17.78 -0.95 6.20
CA ALA A 33 -17.30 -2.07 5.41
C ALA A 33 -15.84 -1.90 4.92
N TYR A 34 -15.21 -0.76 5.19
CA TYR A 34 -13.80 -0.57 4.83
C TYR A 34 -12.92 -1.41 5.74
N TYR A 35 -11.97 -2.10 5.12
CA TYR A 35 -10.90 -2.83 5.80
C TYR A 35 -9.56 -2.63 5.09
N PHE A 36 -8.47 -2.88 5.82
CA PHE A 36 -7.15 -2.97 5.22
C PHE A 36 -6.89 -4.40 4.74
N HIS A 37 -6.75 -4.56 3.42
CA HIS A 37 -6.36 -5.84 2.84
C HIS A 37 -4.86 -6.14 3.06
N GLU A 38 -4.00 -5.14 2.93
CA GLU A 38 -2.55 -5.27 3.18
C GLU A 38 -2.01 -3.94 3.73
N THR A 39 -1.04 -4.03 4.65
CA THR A 39 -0.34 -2.88 5.23
C THR A 39 1.13 -3.18 5.42
N ARG A 40 2.00 -2.22 5.11
CA ARG A 40 3.45 -2.33 5.31
C ARG A 40 4.01 -1.05 5.93
N SER A 41 5.00 -1.22 6.79
CA SER A 41 5.79 -0.12 7.34
C SER A 41 6.93 0.21 6.39
N PHE A 42 7.11 1.50 6.12
CA PHE A 42 8.24 2.03 5.36
C PHE A 42 8.91 3.10 6.20
N ASP A 43 10.23 3.16 6.13
CA ASP A 43 11.01 4.24 6.74
C ASP A 43 10.69 5.56 6.01
N ASP A 44 10.87 5.54 4.69
CA ASP A 44 10.60 6.66 3.80
C ASP A 44 9.21 6.57 3.14
N ARG A 45 8.17 6.92 3.91
CA ARG A 45 6.77 6.83 3.47
C ARG A 45 6.45 7.66 2.23
N LYS A 46 7.10 8.81 2.07
CA LYS A 46 6.88 9.69 0.90
C LYS A 46 7.40 9.03 -0.38
N GLN A 47 8.61 8.48 -0.32
CA GLN A 47 9.18 7.78 -1.46
C GLN A 47 8.39 6.51 -1.79
N ALA A 48 8.00 5.73 -0.78
CA ALA A 48 7.17 4.55 -0.97
C ALA A 48 5.80 4.89 -1.60
N GLU A 49 5.15 5.97 -1.17
CA GLU A 49 3.89 6.41 -1.81
C GLU A 49 4.12 6.84 -3.26
N ALA A 50 5.13 7.65 -3.54
CA ALA A 50 5.42 8.11 -4.90
C ALA A 50 5.62 6.92 -5.85
N VAL A 51 6.49 5.97 -5.48
CA VAL A 51 6.76 4.78 -6.29
C VAL A 51 5.50 3.92 -6.44
N LEU A 52 4.74 3.71 -5.36
CA LEU A 52 3.50 2.94 -5.43
C LEU A 52 2.46 3.62 -6.33
N HIS A 53 2.33 4.94 -6.24
CA HIS A 53 1.43 5.72 -7.09
C HIS A 53 1.86 5.72 -8.55
N GLU A 54 3.17 5.73 -8.85
CA GLU A 54 3.67 5.57 -10.22
C GLU A 54 3.39 4.17 -10.77
N LEU A 55 3.61 3.11 -9.98
CA LEU A 55 3.28 1.73 -10.36
C LEU A 55 1.78 1.55 -10.62
N LEU A 56 0.94 2.22 -9.83
CA LEU A 56 -0.51 2.16 -9.95
C LEU A 56 -1.10 3.23 -10.88
N ALA A 57 -0.27 4.11 -11.47
CA ALA A 57 -0.75 5.26 -12.22
C ALA A 57 -1.67 4.86 -13.39
N GLY A 58 -1.35 3.74 -14.05
CA GLY A 58 -2.16 3.20 -15.15
C GLY A 58 -3.55 2.67 -14.73
N TYR A 59 -3.76 2.40 -13.44
CA TYR A 59 -5.03 1.93 -12.88
C TYR A 59 -5.79 3.02 -12.14
N ARG A 60 -5.25 4.24 -12.07
CA ARG A 60 -5.83 5.32 -11.29
C ARG A 60 -7.09 5.85 -11.97
N ILE A 61 -8.19 5.90 -11.22
CA ILE A 61 -9.43 6.52 -11.68
C ILE A 61 -9.25 8.04 -11.64
N ALA A 62 -9.30 8.68 -12.80
CA ALA A 62 -9.14 10.12 -12.95
C ALA A 62 -10.08 10.90 -12.02
N GLY A 63 -9.55 11.95 -11.38
CA GLY A 63 -10.32 12.79 -10.44
C GLY A 63 -10.54 12.15 -9.06
N THR A 64 -9.97 10.98 -8.76
CA THR A 64 -10.12 10.32 -7.47
C THR A 64 -8.81 9.78 -6.88
N GLU A 65 -8.90 9.27 -5.65
CA GLU A 65 -7.85 8.51 -4.96
C GLU A 65 -8.03 6.98 -5.10
N TRP A 66 -8.90 6.54 -6.01
CA TRP A 66 -9.21 5.13 -6.22
C TRP A 66 -8.49 4.56 -7.43
N PHE A 67 -8.21 3.27 -7.36
CA PHE A 67 -7.60 2.49 -8.42
C PHE A 67 -8.56 1.38 -8.85
N GLU A 68 -8.74 1.21 -10.16
CA GLU A 68 -9.42 0.06 -10.78
C GLU A 68 -8.49 -1.16 -10.75
N LEU A 69 -8.22 -1.63 -9.53
CA LEU A 69 -7.34 -2.77 -9.26
C LEU A 69 -7.90 -3.60 -8.11
N HIS A 70 -7.84 -4.92 -8.27
CA HIS A 70 -8.21 -5.84 -7.20
C HIS A 70 -7.27 -5.69 -6.00
N PRO A 71 -7.78 -5.77 -4.75
CA PRO A 71 -6.95 -5.57 -3.57
C PRO A 71 -5.77 -6.55 -3.46
N ASP A 72 -5.93 -7.76 -4.01
CA ASP A 72 -4.87 -8.77 -4.04
C ASP A 72 -3.69 -8.35 -4.95
N ASP A 73 -3.97 -7.83 -6.15
CA ASP A 73 -2.94 -7.28 -7.05
C ASP A 73 -2.23 -6.08 -6.42
N ALA A 74 -2.99 -5.17 -5.80
CA ALA A 74 -2.44 -4.03 -5.09
C ALA A 74 -1.52 -4.47 -3.93
N ALA A 75 -1.90 -5.52 -3.20
CA ALA A 75 -1.07 -6.12 -2.16
C ALA A 75 0.18 -6.78 -2.73
N GLY A 76 0.08 -7.47 -3.88
CA GLY A 76 1.22 -8.03 -4.60
C GLY A 76 2.27 -6.96 -4.93
N MET A 77 1.82 -5.83 -5.49
CA MET A 77 2.70 -4.70 -5.81
C MET A 77 3.32 -4.06 -4.56
N LEU A 78 2.52 -3.88 -3.49
CA LEU A 78 3.01 -3.35 -2.22
C LEU A 78 4.06 -4.27 -1.58
N ARG A 79 3.84 -5.58 -1.59
CA ARG A 79 4.80 -6.60 -1.11
C ARG A 79 6.08 -6.59 -1.97
N GLY A 80 5.94 -6.42 -3.28
CA GLY A 80 7.07 -6.26 -4.19
C GLY A 80 7.92 -5.03 -3.84
N LEU A 81 7.28 -3.87 -3.70
CA LEU A 81 7.94 -2.63 -3.30
C LEU A 81 8.64 -2.76 -1.94
N HIS A 82 7.95 -3.30 -0.94
CA HIS A 82 8.52 -3.51 0.39
C HIS A 82 9.75 -4.41 0.35
N ARG A 83 9.75 -5.47 -0.47
CA ARG A 83 10.94 -6.33 -0.66
C ARG A 83 12.09 -5.59 -1.33
N ARG A 84 11.83 -4.74 -2.33
CA ARG A 84 12.87 -3.93 -3.00
C ARG A 84 13.52 -2.95 -2.03
N VAL A 85 12.70 -2.17 -1.33
CA VAL A 85 13.17 -1.21 -0.32
C VAL A 85 13.92 -1.92 0.82
N ALA A 86 13.44 -3.08 1.29
CA ALA A 86 14.13 -3.85 2.32
C ALA A 86 15.45 -4.47 1.84
N ALA A 87 15.58 -4.77 0.54
CA ALA A 87 16.83 -5.26 -0.05
C ALA A 87 17.85 -4.12 -0.24
N GLU A 88 17.40 -2.94 -0.66
CA GLU A 88 18.24 -1.74 -0.82
C GLU A 88 18.63 -1.11 0.53
N GLY A 89 17.82 -1.29 1.57
CA GLY A 89 18.09 -0.83 2.94
C GLY A 89 19.00 -1.73 3.77
N ARG A 90 19.52 -2.84 3.21
CA ARG A 90 20.60 -3.61 3.85
C ARG A 90 21.93 -3.01 3.40
N PRO A 91 22.73 -2.36 4.28
CA PRO A 91 24.15 -2.28 4.00
C PRO A 91 24.64 -3.72 3.81
N GLY A 92 25.40 -3.95 2.75
CA GLY A 92 25.91 -5.27 2.40
C GLY A 92 26.38 -5.99 3.66
N ARG A 93 25.73 -7.12 3.96
CA ARG A 93 26.40 -8.12 4.77
C ARG A 93 27.48 -8.66 3.85
N ASP A 94 28.65 -8.05 3.97
CA ASP A 94 29.92 -8.54 3.49
C ASP A 94 29.91 -10.06 3.65
N ALA A 95 29.83 -10.76 2.52
CA ALA A 95 30.15 -12.17 2.44
C ALA A 95 31.68 -12.26 2.46
N GLY A 96 32.27 -11.80 3.56
CA GLY A 96 33.62 -12.12 3.93
C GLY A 96 33.61 -13.58 4.36
N SER A 97 34.06 -14.45 3.47
CA SER A 97 34.66 -15.72 3.86
C SER A 97 35.73 -15.45 4.93
N PRO A 98 35.81 -16.29 5.96
CA PRO A 98 37.14 -16.79 6.28
C PRO A 98 37.17 -18.30 6.57
N ASP A 99 38.23 -18.89 6.01
CA ASP A 99 38.90 -20.18 6.23
C ASP A 99 38.09 -21.49 6.11
#